data_AF-A0A699L2T7-F1
#
_entry.id   AF-A0A699L2T7-F1
#
_cell.length_a   1.000
_cell.length_b   1.000
_cell.length_c   1.000
_cell.angle_alpha   90.00
_cell.angle_beta   90.00
_cell.angle_gamma   90.00
#
_symmetry.space_group_name_H-M   'P 1'
#
loop_
_entity.id
_entity.type
_entity.pdbx_description
1 polymer ?
#
loop_
_entity_poly.entity_id
_entity_poly.type
_entity_poly.pdbx_seq_one_letter_code
_entity_poly.pdbx_strand_id
1 'polypeptide(L)'
;LKQLIKIIPDEEVVAINAILLAVKSPKIVDWKIHIERKKRYYQIIRANGKSKMYMVFNRMLKEFDIEDLEGLYNLVKAKYGSTRPLEDLDLLLWGDLKTMFEPHVEDQVWKKQHGYKVLEWKLYDSCRVHSLKM
;
A
#
# COMPACT_ATOMS: atom_id res chain seq x y z
N LEU A 1 -23.07 -24.23 9.93
CA LEU A 1 -22.67 -24.84 8.64
C LEU A 1 -21.59 -23.97 7.99
N LYS A 2 -20.37 -24.49 7.82
CA LYS A 2 -19.27 -23.80 7.13
C LYS A 2 -19.51 -23.93 5.62
N GLN A 3 -19.91 -22.85 4.95
CA GLN A 3 -19.89 -22.81 3.48
C GLN A 3 -18.44 -22.63 3.04
N LEU A 4 -17.84 -23.72 2.53
CA LEU A 4 -16.56 -23.68 1.84
C LEU A 4 -16.82 -23.07 0.45
N ILE A 5 -16.53 -21.78 0.30
CA ILE A 5 -16.49 -21.12 -1.00
C ILE A 5 -15.32 -21.74 -1.78
N LYS A 6 -15.64 -22.62 -2.72
CA LYS A 6 -14.67 -23.19 -3.66
C LYS A 6 -14.47 -22.16 -4.77
N ILE A 7 -13.46 -21.31 -4.60
CA ILE A 7 -13.06 -20.34 -5.63
C ILE A 7 -12.44 -21.14 -6.77
N ILE A 8 -13.19 -21.33 -7.85
CA ILE A 8 -12.64 -21.79 -9.13
C ILE A 8 -11.88 -20.58 -9.68
N PRO A 9 -10.56 -20.66 -9.89
CA PRO A 9 -9.84 -19.56 -10.49
C PRO A 9 -10.29 -19.42 -11.94
N ASP A 10 -10.88 -18.28 -12.26
CA ASP A 10 -11.20 -17.89 -13.63
C ASP A 10 -9.91 -17.92 -14.47
N GLU A 11 -9.94 -18.50 -15.67
CA GLU A 11 -8.79 -18.53 -16.59
C GLU A 11 -8.27 -17.11 -16.86
N GLU A 12 -9.15 -16.11 -16.85
CA GLU A 12 -8.77 -14.71 -17.02
C GLU A 12 -7.99 -14.19 -15.80
N VAL A 13 -8.36 -14.60 -14.59
CA VAL A 13 -7.61 -14.29 -13.35
C VAL A 13 -6.25 -15.01 -13.33
N VAL A 14 -6.19 -16.25 -13.82
CA VAL A 14 -4.93 -16.99 -13.95
C VAL A 14 -4.01 -16.33 -14.97
N ALA A 15 -4.54 -15.91 -16.12
CA ALA A 15 -3.80 -15.21 -17.16
C ALA A 15 -3.29 -13.84 -16.67
N ILE A 16 -4.11 -13.06 -15.96
CA ILE A 16 -3.70 -11.79 -15.34
C ILE A 16 -2.60 -12.02 -14.31
N ASN A 17 -2.72 -13.02 -13.44
CA ASN A 17 -1.68 -13.36 -12.47
C ASN A 17 -0.36 -13.75 -13.16
N ALA A 18 -0.42 -14.55 -14.22
CA ALA A 18 0.76 -14.99 -14.97
C ALA A 18 1.47 -13.81 -15.67
N ILE A 19 0.71 -12.86 -16.23
CA ILE A 19 1.26 -11.64 -16.84
C ILE A 19 1.87 -10.72 -15.78
N LEU A 20 1.21 -10.53 -14.63
CA LEU A 20 1.75 -9.76 -13.49
C LEU A 20 3.03 -10.40 -12.94
N LEU A 21 3.09 -11.74 -12.88
CA LEU A 21 4.30 -12.50 -12.52
C LEU A 21 5.46 -12.28 -13.51
N ALA A 22 5.16 -12.07 -14.79
CA ALA A 22 6.15 -11.83 -15.84
C ALA A 22 6.64 -10.36 -15.89
N VAL A 23 5.87 -9.41 -15.37
CA VAL A 23 6.19 -7.96 -15.34
C VAL A 23 6.51 -7.52 -13.91
N LYS A 24 7.27 -8.33 -13.15
CA LYS A 24 7.67 -7.95 -11.79
C LYS A 24 8.58 -6.74 -11.82
N SER A 25 8.16 -5.68 -11.14
CA SER A 25 9.01 -4.52 -10.95
C SER A 25 10.17 -4.85 -9.99
N PRO A 26 11.37 -4.29 -10.17
CA PRO A 26 12.50 -4.57 -9.28
C PRO A 26 12.18 -4.20 -7.84
N LYS A 27 12.47 -5.11 -6.90
CA LYS A 27 12.14 -5.00 -5.47
C LYS A 27 12.49 -3.63 -4.90
N ILE A 28 11.59 -3.06 -4.09
CA ILE A 28 11.87 -1.86 -3.29
C ILE A 28 12.87 -2.24 -2.18
N VAL A 29 13.97 -1.51 -2.11
CA VAL A 29 15.06 -1.77 -1.15
C VAL A 29 15.19 -0.70 -0.10
N ASP A 30 14.73 0.52 -0.39
CA ASP A 30 14.78 1.63 0.56
C ASP A 30 13.73 2.70 0.21
N TRP A 31 13.42 3.54 1.19
CA TRP A 31 12.56 4.71 1.02
C TRP A 31 12.98 5.83 1.96
N LYS A 32 12.75 7.08 1.53
CA LYS A 32 13.00 8.25 2.37
C LYS A 32 12.11 9.42 2.01
N ILE A 33 11.98 10.36 2.93
CA ILE A 33 11.40 11.66 2.63
C ILE A 33 12.46 12.53 1.96
N HIS A 34 12.15 13.03 0.77
CA HIS A 34 12.95 14.01 0.05
C HIS A 34 12.28 15.37 0.07
N ILE A 35 13.04 16.43 0.33
CA ILE A 35 12.54 17.81 0.35
C ILE A 35 13.16 18.57 -0.82
N GLU A 36 12.31 19.01 -1.74
CA GLU A 36 12.72 19.82 -2.88
C GLU A 36 11.79 21.04 -3.00
N ARG A 37 12.36 22.26 -3.04
CA ARG A 37 11.60 23.52 -3.19
C ARG A 37 10.43 23.65 -2.19
N LYS A 38 10.67 23.29 -0.92
CA LYS A 38 9.67 23.26 0.18
C LYS A 38 8.54 22.23 0.01
N LYS A 39 8.58 21.37 -1.01
CA LYS A 39 7.68 20.23 -1.17
C LYS A 39 8.36 18.97 -0.65
N ARG A 40 7.58 18.10 -0.01
CA ARG A 40 8.05 16.81 0.49
C ARG A 40 7.55 15.68 -0.42
N TYR A 41 8.38 14.68 -0.61
CA TYR A 41 8.11 13.54 -1.49
C TYR A 41 8.52 12.24 -0.82
N TYR A 42 7.74 11.19 -1.05
CA TYR A 42 8.19 9.82 -0.87
C TYR A 42 9.15 9.46 -1.99
N GLN A 43 10.44 9.37 -1.69
CA GLN A 43 11.41 8.82 -2.61
C GLN A 43 11.52 7.32 -2.39
N ILE A 44 11.17 6.55 -3.42
CA ILE A 44 11.18 5.09 -3.40
C ILE A 44 12.37 4.61 -4.22
N ILE A 45 13.20 3.75 -3.62
CA ILE A 45 14.46 3.27 -4.19
C ILE A 45 14.32 1.77 -4.47
N ARG A 46 14.57 1.38 -5.72
CA ARG A 46 14.48 -0.02 -6.18
C ARG A 46 15.87 -0.65 -6.30
N ALA A 47 15.92 -1.98 -6.26
CA ALA A 47 17.15 -2.78 -6.27
C ALA A 47 18.03 -2.56 -7.51
N ASN A 48 17.44 -2.13 -8.63
CA ASN A 48 18.16 -1.80 -9.87
C ASN A 48 18.80 -0.39 -9.84
N GLY A 49 18.81 0.29 -8.69
CA GLY A 49 19.35 1.63 -8.52
C GLY A 49 18.41 2.75 -9.00
N LYS A 50 17.27 2.44 -9.63
CA LYS A 50 16.28 3.46 -10.00
C LYS A 50 15.57 3.97 -8.75
N SER A 51 15.27 5.27 -8.73
CA SER A 51 14.40 5.85 -7.73
C SER A 51 13.36 6.76 -8.36
N LYS A 52 12.21 6.90 -7.69
CA LYS A 52 11.11 7.77 -8.13
C LYS A 52 10.49 8.49 -6.93
N MET A 53 10.07 9.73 -7.15
CA MET A 53 9.48 10.59 -6.13
C MET A 53 7.95 10.69 -6.30
N TYR A 54 7.22 10.57 -5.19
CA TYR A 54 5.77 10.66 -5.14
C TYR A 54 5.34 11.69 -4.09
N MET A 55 4.51 12.66 -4.48
CA MET A 55 3.97 13.64 -3.52
C MET A 55 2.85 13.06 -2.66
N VAL A 56 2.10 12.09 -3.19
CA VAL A 56 0.89 11.55 -2.55
C VAL A 56 0.87 10.02 -2.70
N PHE A 57 0.42 9.34 -1.64
CA PHE A 57 0.40 7.88 -1.57
C PHE A 57 -0.41 7.23 -2.69
N ASN A 58 -1.55 7.83 -3.07
CA ASN A 58 -2.40 7.36 -4.17
C ASN A 58 -1.66 7.21 -5.51
N ARG A 59 -0.64 8.05 -5.78
CA ARG A 59 0.15 7.91 -7.02
C ARG A 59 1.01 6.64 -7.01
N MET A 60 1.46 6.19 -5.84
CA MET A 60 2.19 4.93 -5.73
C MET A 60 1.27 3.74 -6.00
N LEU A 61 0.03 3.75 -5.48
CA LEU A 61 -0.95 2.67 -5.69
C LEU A 61 -1.29 2.40 -7.16
N LYS A 62 -1.12 3.40 -8.04
CA LYS A 62 -1.35 3.25 -9.49
C LYS A 62 -0.22 2.53 -10.21
N GLU A 63 0.96 2.48 -9.60
CA GLU A 63 2.19 1.96 -10.22
C GLU A 63 2.77 0.76 -9.48
N PHE A 64 2.33 0.52 -8.24
CA PHE A 64 2.83 -0.55 -7.40
C PHE A 64 1.94 -1.77 -7.55
N ASP A 65 2.58 -2.92 -7.61
CA ASP A 65 1.93 -4.19 -7.38
C ASP A 65 1.87 -4.51 -5.86
N ILE A 66 1.28 -5.65 -5.51
CA ILE A 66 1.17 -6.08 -4.12
C ILE A 66 2.54 -6.35 -3.48
N GLU A 67 3.51 -6.88 -4.23
CA GLU A 67 4.85 -7.20 -3.71
C GLU A 67 5.64 -5.92 -3.41
N ASP A 68 5.47 -4.89 -4.22
CA ASP A 68 5.98 -3.55 -3.96
C ASP A 68 5.39 -2.96 -2.68
N LEU A 69 4.07 -3.05 -2.48
CA LEU A 69 3.44 -2.55 -1.26
C LEU A 69 3.86 -3.33 -0.02
N GLU A 70 3.97 -4.66 -0.11
CA GLU A 70 4.49 -5.50 0.98
C GLU A 70 5.96 -5.16 1.30
N GLY A 71 6.78 -4.95 0.27
CA GLY A 71 8.17 -4.53 0.41
C GLY A 71 8.29 -3.19 1.13
N LEU A 72 7.52 -2.20 0.69
CA LEU A 72 7.47 -0.89 1.33
C LEU A 72 6.94 -0.98 2.76
N TYR A 73 5.89 -1.75 3.00
CA TYR A 73 5.33 -1.97 4.33
C TYR A 73 6.35 -2.54 5.30
N ASN A 74 7.07 -3.58 4.90
CA ASN A 74 8.12 -4.17 5.73
C ASN A 74 9.24 -3.19 6.06
N LEU A 75 9.64 -2.32 5.11
CA LEU A 75 10.64 -1.29 5.35
C LEU A 75 10.14 -0.22 6.33
N VAL A 76 8.92 0.28 6.15
CA VAL A 76 8.32 1.28 7.05
C VAL A 76 8.10 0.70 8.44
N LYS A 77 7.62 -0.55 8.54
CA LYS A 77 7.45 -1.28 9.79
C LYS A 77 8.77 -1.54 10.50
N ALA A 78 9.83 -1.88 9.78
CA ALA A 78 11.16 -2.04 10.39
C ALA A 78 11.67 -0.71 11.00
N LYS A 79 11.32 0.42 10.38
CA LYS A 79 11.71 1.76 10.84
C LYS A 79 10.89 2.24 12.04
N TYR A 80 9.57 2.05 12.02
CA TYR A 80 8.63 2.65 13.00
C TYR A 80 7.80 1.64 13.81
N GLY A 81 8.02 0.33 13.65
CA GLY A 81 7.24 -0.70 14.34
C GLY A 81 7.32 -0.62 15.87
N SER A 82 8.36 0.01 16.40
CA SER A 82 8.58 0.24 17.83
C SER A 82 8.90 1.71 18.18
N THR A 83 8.98 2.60 17.19
CA THR A 83 9.33 4.02 17.38
C THR A 83 8.26 4.92 16.78
N ARG A 84 7.96 6.05 17.44
CA ARG A 84 7.01 7.02 16.88
C ARG A 84 7.60 7.62 15.60
N PRO A 85 6.83 7.70 14.50
CA PRO A 85 7.27 8.44 13.32
C PRO A 85 7.55 9.90 13.67
N LEU A 86 8.64 10.44 13.11
CA LEU A 86 9.18 11.74 13.50
C LEU A 86 8.57 12.90 12.70
N GLU A 87 8.00 12.63 11.52
CA GLU A 87 7.45 13.65 10.63
C GLU A 87 6.00 13.34 10.23
N ASP A 88 5.20 14.39 9.96
CA ASP A 88 3.80 14.28 9.51
C ASP A 88 3.63 13.36 8.29
N LEU A 89 4.58 13.40 7.36
CA LEU A 89 4.53 12.62 6.13
C LEU A 89 4.87 11.13 6.37
N ASP A 90 5.72 10.85 7.37
CA ASP A 90 5.99 9.48 7.83
C ASP A 90 4.77 8.89 8.54
N LEU A 91 4.09 9.69 9.38
CA LEU A 91 2.84 9.32 10.04
C LEU A 91 1.76 8.95 9.03
N LEU A 92 1.62 9.76 7.97
CA LEU A 92 0.65 9.51 6.91
C LEU A 92 0.94 8.19 6.17
N LEU A 93 2.18 7.98 5.74
CA LEU A 93 2.58 6.75 5.05
C LEU A 93 2.39 5.51 5.92
N TRP A 94 2.80 5.59 7.18
CA TRP A 94 2.63 4.50 8.13
C TRP A 94 1.15 4.19 8.38
N GLY A 95 0.31 5.21 8.57
CA GLY A 95 -1.13 5.04 8.77
C GLY A 95 -1.82 4.39 7.57
N ASP A 96 -1.51 4.84 6.35
CA ASP A 96 -2.05 4.28 5.12
C ASP A 96 -1.67 2.80 4.97
N LEU A 97 -0.39 2.46 5.14
CA LEU A 97 0.09 1.09 5.00
C LEU A 97 -0.42 0.17 6.12
N LYS A 98 -0.49 0.66 7.36
CA LYS A 98 -1.04 -0.11 8.48
C LYS A 98 -2.52 -0.42 8.26
N THR A 99 -3.29 0.52 7.74
CA THR A 99 -4.70 0.30 7.38
C THR A 99 -4.86 -0.79 6.30
N MET A 100 -3.89 -0.91 5.39
CA MET A 100 -3.89 -1.90 4.32
C MET A 100 -3.48 -3.31 4.79
N PHE A 101 -2.42 -3.42 5.59
CA PHE A 101 -1.79 -4.71 5.92
C PHE A 101 -2.10 -5.24 7.32
N GLU A 102 -2.52 -4.37 8.24
CA GLU A 102 -2.95 -4.75 9.59
C GLU A 102 -4.40 -4.30 9.83
N PRO A 103 -5.40 -4.84 9.09
CA PRO A 103 -6.80 -4.57 9.38
C PRO A 103 -7.16 -5.17 10.74
N HIS A 104 -6.93 -4.41 11.81
CA HIS A 104 -7.41 -4.76 13.13
C HIS A 104 -8.92 -4.52 13.15
N VAL A 105 -9.69 -5.60 13.28
CA VAL A 105 -11.14 -5.59 13.54
C VAL A 105 -11.50 -4.70 14.74
N GLU A 106 -10.54 -4.42 15.63
CA GLU A 106 -10.71 -3.63 16.84
C GLU A 106 -10.23 -2.17 16.73
N ASP A 107 -9.64 -1.77 15.60
CA ASP A 107 -9.08 -0.43 15.44
C ASP A 107 -10.20 0.63 15.52
N GLN A 108 -9.95 1.71 16.25
CA GLN A 108 -10.91 2.80 16.47
C GLN A 108 -11.37 3.43 15.15
N VAL A 109 -10.52 3.39 14.12
CA VAL A 109 -10.82 3.85 12.76
C VAL A 109 -11.90 2.96 12.11
N TRP A 110 -11.79 1.64 12.26
CA TRP A 110 -12.79 0.68 11.77
C TRP A 110 -14.11 0.77 12.55
N LYS A 111 -14.06 0.91 13.89
CA LYS A 111 -15.26 1.09 14.73
C LYS A 111 -16.04 2.37 14.43
N LYS A 112 -15.36 3.42 13.97
CA LYS A 112 -15.97 4.71 13.61
C LYS A 112 -16.50 4.79 12.17
N GLN A 113 -16.42 3.72 11.37
CA GLN A 113 -17.01 3.71 10.02
C GLN A 113 -18.51 4.01 10.01
N HIS A 114 -19.23 3.67 11.08
CA HIS A 114 -20.65 4.00 11.22
C HIS A 114 -20.94 5.52 11.31
N GLY A 115 -19.91 6.35 11.55
CA GLY A 115 -20.01 7.81 11.63
C GLY A 115 -19.38 8.58 10.47
N TYR A 116 -18.60 7.91 9.61
CA TYR A 116 -17.97 8.53 8.44
C TYR A 116 -18.69 8.04 7.17
N LYS A 117 -19.26 8.97 6.40
CA LYS A 117 -19.89 8.64 5.12
C LYS A 117 -18.81 8.26 4.12
N VAL A 118 -18.56 6.95 3.99
CA VAL A 118 -17.64 6.41 2.98
C VAL A 118 -18.06 6.94 1.60
N LEU A 119 -17.19 7.75 1.00
CA LEU A 119 -17.49 8.41 -0.27
C LEU A 119 -17.23 7.48 -1.46
N GLU A 120 -16.21 6.63 -1.37
CA GLU A 120 -15.79 5.78 -2.49
C GLU A 120 -14.95 4.59 -1.99
N TRP A 121 -15.30 3.39 -2.44
CA TRP A 121 -14.43 2.21 -2.39
C TRP A 121 -13.70 2.12 -3.72
N LYS A 122 -12.38 2.31 -3.73
CA LYS A 122 -11.59 2.15 -4.94
C LYS A 122 -10.72 0.90 -4.84
N LEU A 123 -11.02 -0.06 -5.70
CA LEU A 123 -10.17 -1.21 -5.95
C LEU A 123 -9.04 -0.76 -6.89
N TYR A 124 -7.80 -1.06 -6.49
CA TYR A 124 -6.65 -0.93 -7.38
C TYR A 124 -6.28 -2.35 -7.83
N ASP A 125 -6.68 -2.72 -9.04
CA ASP A 125 -6.49 -4.07 -9.58
C ASP A 125 -5.00 -4.48 -9.63
N SER A 126 -4.09 -3.51 -9.76
CA SER A 126 -2.64 -3.73 -9.76
C SER A 126 -2.11 -4.28 -8.43
N CYS A 127 -2.73 -3.90 -7.30
CA CYS A 127 -2.27 -4.30 -5.97
C CYS A 127 -3.33 -5.01 -5.12
N ARG A 128 -4.55 -5.21 -5.65
CA ARG A 128 -5.68 -5.85 -4.94
C ARG A 128 -5.99 -5.23 -3.58
N VAL A 129 -5.66 -3.94 -3.42
CA VAL A 129 -5.94 -3.18 -2.21
C VAL A 129 -7.23 -2.39 -2.39
N HIS A 130 -8.03 -2.36 -1.33
CA HIS A 130 -9.17 -1.45 -1.20
C HIS A 130 -8.72 -0.17 -0.49
N SER A 131 -8.83 0.99 -1.14
CA SER A 131 -8.68 2.26 -0.44
C SER A 131 -10.05 2.78 -0.02
N LEU A 132 -10.21 3.11 1.27
CA LEU A 132 -11.36 3.82 1.77
C LEU A 132 -11.16 5.32 1.57
N LYS A 133 -12.00 5.95 0.74
CA LYS A 133 -12.08 7.40 0.69
C LYS A 133 -13.11 7.85 1.72
N MET A 134 -12.63 8.29 2.88
CA MET A 134 -13.46 8.93 3.92
C MET A 134 -13.76 10.38 3.54
#